data_AF-A0A831V4C3-F1
#
_entry.id   AF-A0A831V4C3-F1
#
_cell.length_a   1.000
_cell.length_b   1.000
_cell.length_c   1.000
_cell.angle_alpha   90.00
_cell.angle_beta   90.00
_cell.angle_gamma   90.00
#
_symmetry.space_group_name_H-M   'P 1'
#
loop_
_entity.id
_entity.type
_entity.pdbx_description
1 polymer ?
#
loop_
_entity_poly.entity_id
_entity_poly.type
_entity_poly.pdbx_seq_one_letter_code
_entity_poly.pdbx_strand_id
1 'polypeptide(L)'
;PMEVIQQADVVGSTTQLIKAVTELPNELFIVATDHGIFHKMKEAAPGKKFIEAPMGGTGASCLSCAHCPWMAMNGLVELAYTLETGENEVHVDPAVGRQAMVSVKRMLDFAEQLKIKATGEANIISPA
;
A
#
# COMPACT_ATOMS: atom_id res chain seq x y z
N PRO A 1 8.43 -6.71 -10.60
CA PRO A 1 9.50 -7.24 -11.47
C PRO A 1 10.40 -6.11 -11.96
N MET A 2 11.70 -6.35 -12.18
CA MET A 2 12.62 -5.26 -12.54
C MET A 2 12.30 -4.61 -13.89
N GLU A 3 11.83 -5.41 -14.85
CA GLU A 3 11.37 -4.93 -16.15
C GLU A 3 10.21 -3.93 -16.06
N VAL A 4 9.34 -4.06 -15.05
CA VAL A 4 8.23 -3.12 -14.81
C VAL A 4 8.75 -1.84 -14.15
N ILE A 5 9.66 -1.96 -13.19
CA ILE A 5 10.25 -0.82 -12.48
C ILE A 5 11.06 0.06 -13.46
N GLN A 6 11.78 -0.54 -14.41
CA GLN A 6 12.53 0.19 -15.44
C GLN A 6 11.66 1.03 -16.39
N GLN A 7 10.37 0.72 -16.49
CA GLN A 7 9.41 1.45 -17.33
C GLN A 7 8.65 2.53 -16.56
N ALA A 8 8.74 2.57 -15.23
CA ALA A 8 7.93 3.45 -14.39
C ALA A 8 8.58 4.83 -14.22
N ASP A 9 7.80 5.90 -14.37
CA ASP A 9 8.24 7.27 -14.08
C ASP A 9 8.43 7.51 -12.57
N VAL A 10 7.64 6.82 -11.75
CA VAL A 10 7.67 6.92 -10.28
C VAL A 10 7.58 5.53 -9.67
N VAL A 11 8.43 5.25 -8.69
CA VAL A 11 8.49 3.99 -7.95
C VAL A 11 8.50 4.31 -6.46
N GLY A 12 7.59 3.71 -5.69
CA GLY A 12 7.51 3.97 -4.26
C GLY A 12 6.35 3.28 -3.57
N SER A 13 6.19 3.55 -2.27
CA SER A 13 5.05 3.13 -1.47
C SER A 13 3.74 3.73 -1.97
N THR A 14 2.62 3.16 -1.54
CA THR A 14 1.27 3.68 -1.84
C THR A 14 1.15 5.17 -1.57
N THR A 15 1.70 5.64 -0.45
CA THR A 15 1.66 7.04 -0.09
C THR A 15 2.56 7.92 -0.98
N GLN A 16 3.72 7.42 -1.41
CA GLN A 16 4.56 8.11 -2.39
C GLN A 16 3.85 8.22 -3.76
N LEU A 17 3.12 7.18 -4.16
CA LEU A 17 2.32 7.21 -5.39
C LEU A 17 1.18 8.24 -5.30
N ILE A 18 0.46 8.30 -4.18
CA ILE A 18 -0.59 9.31 -3.96
C ILE A 18 -0.01 10.72 -4.04
N LYS A 19 1.15 10.95 -3.41
CA LYS A 19 1.85 12.24 -3.50
C LYS A 19 2.22 12.59 -4.94
N ALA A 20 2.79 11.63 -5.67
CA ALA A 20 3.22 11.83 -7.05
C ALA A 20 2.06 12.19 -7.98
N VAL A 21 0.90 11.55 -7.83
CA VAL A 21 -0.27 11.90 -8.66
C VAL A 21 -0.83 13.28 -8.33
N THR A 22 -0.62 13.80 -7.11
CA THR A 22 -1.00 15.17 -6.77
C THR A 22 0.00 16.20 -7.31
N GLU A 23 1.30 15.91 -7.29
CA GLU A 23 2.36 16.87 -7.63
C GLU A 23 2.72 16.92 -9.12
N LEU A 24 2.66 15.79 -9.83
CA LEU A 24 3.03 15.75 -11.24
C LEU A 24 2.02 16.50 -12.11
N PRO A 25 2.41 17.14 -13.21
CA PRO A 25 1.49 17.93 -14.04
C PRO A 25 0.60 17.08 -14.96
N ASN A 26 0.87 15.78 -15.08
CA ASN A 26 0.19 14.89 -16.01
C ASN A 26 -1.32 14.75 -15.68
N GLU A 27 -2.13 14.53 -16.71
CA GLU A 27 -3.57 14.30 -16.58
C GLU A 27 -3.94 12.82 -16.47
N LEU A 28 -3.09 11.93 -16.98
CA LEU A 28 -3.31 10.49 -17.06
C LEU A 28 -2.19 9.73 -16.36
N PHE A 29 -2.55 8.77 -15.50
CA PHE A 29 -1.63 7.92 -14.77
C PHE A 29 -1.98 6.46 -14.97
N ILE A 30 -0.97 5.63 -15.25
CA ILE A 30 -1.08 4.19 -15.20
C ILE A 30 -0.46 3.75 -13.88
N VAL A 31 -1.24 3.10 -13.02
CA VAL A 31 -0.82 2.77 -11.65
C VAL A 31 -0.78 1.24 -11.49
N ALA A 32 0.40 0.72 -11.16
CA ALA A 32 0.65 -0.70 -10.97
C ALA A 32 0.69 -1.08 -9.48
N THR A 33 -0.49 -1.09 -8.85
CA THR A 33 -0.68 -1.51 -7.45
C THR A 33 -2.13 -1.97 -7.24
N ASP A 34 -2.54 -2.22 -5.99
CA ASP A 34 -3.91 -2.62 -5.67
C ASP A 34 -4.96 -1.52 -5.95
N HIS A 35 -6.13 -1.92 -6.44
CA HIS A 35 -7.28 -1.12 -6.85
C HIS A 35 -7.79 -0.23 -5.71
N GLY A 36 -7.69 -0.69 -4.46
CA GLY A 36 -8.15 0.08 -3.29
C GLY A 36 -7.55 1.48 -3.21
N ILE A 37 -6.33 1.69 -3.74
CA ILE A 37 -5.67 2.99 -3.70
C ILE A 37 -6.34 4.04 -4.59
N PHE A 38 -7.05 3.63 -5.66
CA PHE A 38 -7.60 4.54 -6.66
C PHE A 38 -8.65 5.46 -6.07
N HIS A 39 -9.38 5.00 -5.04
CA HIS A 39 -10.29 5.85 -4.30
C HIS A 39 -9.56 7.04 -3.66
N LYS A 40 -8.46 6.79 -2.93
CA LYS A 40 -7.62 7.84 -2.33
C LYS A 40 -6.94 8.74 -3.36
N MET A 41 -6.50 8.19 -4.49
CA MET A 41 -5.92 8.99 -5.57
C MET A 41 -6.94 9.95 -6.20
N LYS A 42 -8.19 9.50 -6.40
CA LYS A 42 -9.28 10.35 -6.90
C LYS A 42 -9.65 11.43 -5.89
N GLU A 43 -9.67 11.11 -4.59
CA GLU A 43 -9.86 12.13 -3.54
C GLU A 43 -8.74 13.18 -3.54
N ALA A 44 -7.48 12.74 -3.64
CA ALA A 44 -6.31 13.62 -3.60
C ALA A 44 -6.11 14.44 -4.88
N ALA A 45 -6.64 13.98 -6.02
CA ALA A 45 -6.53 14.67 -7.30
C ALA A 45 -7.78 14.48 -8.20
N PRO A 46 -8.89 15.17 -7.90
CA PRO A 46 -10.22 14.90 -8.49
C PRO A 46 -10.38 15.21 -9.98
N GLY A 47 -9.38 15.79 -10.65
CA GLY A 47 -9.40 16.06 -12.10
C GLY A 47 -8.60 15.08 -12.95
N LYS A 48 -7.88 14.13 -12.31
CA LYS A 48 -6.94 13.26 -13.00
C LYS A 48 -7.56 11.92 -13.37
N LYS A 49 -7.05 11.34 -14.45
CA LYS A 49 -7.47 10.03 -14.96
C LYS A 49 -6.47 8.97 -14.49
N PHE A 50 -7.01 7.85 -14.04
CA PHE A 50 -6.23 6.74 -13.52
C PHE A 50 -6.60 5.46 -14.25
N ILE A 51 -5.59 4.72 -14.69
CA ILE A 51 -5.71 3.42 -15.33
C ILE A 51 -4.99 2.39 -14.46
N GLU A 52 -5.66 1.29 -14.17
CA GLU A 52 -5.08 0.14 -13.49
C GLU A 52 -4.17 -0.62 -14.44
N ALA A 53 -2.92 -0.82 -14.04
CA ALA A 53 -2.03 -1.69 -14.80
C ALA A 53 -2.46 -3.16 -14.62
N PRO A 54 -2.46 -3.97 -15.69
CA PRO A 54 -2.73 -5.39 -15.56
C PRO A 54 -1.66 -6.07 -14.70
N MET A 55 -2.08 -6.84 -13.69
CA MET A 55 -1.16 -7.59 -12.82
C MET A 55 -1.27 -9.09 -13.06
N GLY A 56 -0.16 -9.67 -13.56
CA GLY A 56 -0.05 -11.09 -13.86
C GLY A 56 -0.89 -11.56 -15.06
N GLY A 57 -0.48 -12.68 -15.65
CA GLY A 57 -1.06 -13.24 -16.89
C GLY A 57 -0.11 -13.12 -18.09
N THR A 58 -0.43 -13.80 -19.19
CA THR A 58 0.33 -13.76 -20.45
C THR A 58 -0.36 -12.83 -21.45
N GLY A 59 0.36 -11.85 -21.99
CA GLY A 59 -0.18 -10.88 -22.95
C GLY A 59 -1.17 -9.91 -22.29
N ALA A 60 -2.38 -9.78 -22.87
CA ALA A 60 -3.46 -8.94 -22.33
C ALA A 60 -4.37 -9.68 -21.32
N SER A 61 -4.01 -10.89 -20.92
CA SER A 61 -4.76 -11.61 -19.89
C SER A 61 -4.35 -11.13 -18.51
N CYS A 62 -5.36 -10.91 -17.67
CA CYS A 62 -5.22 -10.37 -16.34
C CYS A 62 -5.51 -11.49 -15.33
N LEU A 63 -4.54 -11.87 -14.51
CA LEU A 63 -4.73 -12.88 -13.47
C LEU A 63 -5.46 -12.29 -12.26
N SER A 64 -5.13 -11.04 -11.92
CA SER A 64 -5.87 -10.22 -10.97
C SER A 64 -5.77 -8.76 -11.42
N CYS A 65 -6.90 -8.14 -11.75
CA CYS A 65 -6.93 -6.77 -12.26
C CYS A 65 -6.86 -5.81 -11.10
N ALA A 66 -5.64 -5.65 -10.59
CA ALA A 66 -5.37 -4.85 -9.42
C ALA A 66 -6.17 -5.26 -8.17
N HIS A 67 -6.60 -6.51 -8.05
CA HIS A 67 -7.53 -6.89 -6.99
C HIS A 67 -6.95 -7.93 -6.04
N CYS A 68 -6.53 -7.51 -4.85
CA CYS A 68 -6.16 -8.43 -3.78
C CYS A 68 -7.43 -8.95 -3.07
N PRO A 69 -7.81 -10.23 -3.25
CA PRO A 69 -9.03 -10.77 -2.64
C PRO A 69 -8.98 -10.74 -1.10
N TRP A 70 -7.78 -10.83 -0.52
CA TRP A 70 -7.58 -10.82 0.92
C TRP A 70 -7.83 -9.44 1.53
N MET A 71 -7.46 -8.36 0.83
CA MET A 71 -7.78 -7.00 1.30
C MET A 71 -9.27 -6.71 1.24
N ALA A 72 -9.98 -7.31 0.28
CA ALA A 72 -11.42 -7.16 0.09
C ALA A 72 -12.28 -7.98 1.08
N MET A 73 -11.66 -8.75 2.01
CA MET A 73 -12.39 -9.51 3.04
C MET A 73 -12.98 -8.63 4.14
N ASN A 74 -12.46 -7.42 4.33
CA ASN A 74 -12.93 -6.50 5.37
C ASN A 74 -14.11 -5.68 4.84
N GLY A 75 -15.34 -6.04 5.23
CA GLY A 75 -16.57 -5.33 4.89
C GLY A 75 -17.15 -4.54 6.07
N LEU A 76 -18.15 -3.68 5.77
CA LEU A 76 -18.80 -2.85 6.79
C LEU A 76 -19.59 -3.69 7.82
N VAL A 77 -20.16 -4.82 7.39
CA VAL A 77 -20.94 -5.71 8.25
C VAL A 77 -20.02 -6.41 9.25
N GLU A 78 -18.91 -6.97 8.76
CA GLU A 78 -17.90 -7.66 9.58
C GLU A 78 -17.21 -6.69 10.54
N LEU A 79 -16.96 -5.45 10.09
CA LEU A 79 -16.43 -4.39 10.94
C LEU A 79 -17.40 -4.03 12.07
N ALA A 80 -18.68 -3.81 11.75
CA ALA A 80 -19.70 -3.50 12.76
C ALA A 80 -19.81 -4.64 13.78
N TYR A 81 -19.90 -5.90 13.30
CA TYR A 81 -19.93 -7.07 14.15
C TYR A 81 -18.73 -7.14 15.10
N THR A 82 -17.50 -6.97 14.57
CA THR A 82 -16.27 -6.99 15.37
C THR A 82 -16.26 -5.91 16.45
N LEU A 83 -16.78 -4.70 16.15
CA LEU A 83 -16.86 -3.60 17.10
C LEU A 83 -17.94 -3.81 18.18
N GLU A 84 -19.06 -4.46 17.84
CA GLU A 84 -20.16 -4.73 18.76
C GLU A 84 -19.88 -5.91 19.70
N THR A 85 -19.22 -6.96 19.20
CA THR A 85 -18.97 -8.18 19.98
C THR A 85 -17.59 -8.20 20.65
N GLY A 86 -16.62 -7.46 20.11
CA GLY A 86 -15.21 -7.54 20.52
C GLY A 86 -14.53 -8.84 20.09
N GLU A 87 -15.14 -9.61 19.19
CA GLU A 87 -14.56 -10.85 18.66
C GLU A 87 -13.38 -10.57 17.71
N ASN A 88 -12.69 -11.64 17.26
CA ASN A 88 -11.51 -11.56 16.38
C ASN A 88 -10.24 -10.97 17.03
N GLU A 89 -10.09 -11.11 18.36
CA GLU A 89 -8.83 -10.78 19.03
C GLU A 89 -7.67 -11.61 18.44
N VAL A 90 -6.61 -10.90 18.00
CA VAL A 90 -5.42 -11.54 17.46
C VAL A 90 -4.51 -11.97 18.61
N HIS A 91 -4.51 -13.27 18.91
CA HIS A 91 -3.60 -13.85 19.89
C HIS A 91 -2.28 -14.26 19.23
N VAL A 92 -1.17 -13.84 19.84
CA VAL A 92 0.18 -14.21 19.43
C VAL A 92 0.89 -14.82 20.64
N ASP A 93 1.61 -15.92 20.44
CA ASP A 93 2.45 -16.51 21.49
C ASP A 93 3.43 -15.45 22.03
N PRO A 94 3.49 -15.20 23.36
CA PRO A 94 4.34 -14.16 23.92
C PRO A 94 5.84 -14.33 23.60
N ALA A 95 6.34 -15.55 23.47
CA ALA A 95 7.72 -15.81 23.07
C ALA A 95 7.96 -15.44 21.61
N VAL A 96 7.04 -15.80 20.71
CA VAL A 96 7.09 -15.39 19.29
C VAL A 96 7.02 -13.87 19.17
N GLY A 97 6.10 -13.23 19.88
CA GLY A 97 5.95 -11.77 19.89
C GLY A 97 7.24 -11.06 20.32
N ARG A 98 7.87 -11.52 21.42
CA ARG A 98 9.15 -10.96 21.88
C ARG A 98 10.26 -11.10 20.84
N GLN A 99 10.34 -12.24 20.15
CA GLN A 99 11.34 -12.47 19.11
C GLN A 99 11.10 -11.60 17.87
N ALA A 100 9.85 -11.49 17.41
CA ALA A 100 9.48 -10.66 16.27
C ALA A 100 9.79 -9.17 16.53
N MET A 101 9.56 -8.70 17.77
CA MET A 101 9.83 -7.32 18.16
C MET A 101 11.31 -6.91 18.05
N VAL A 102 12.26 -7.86 18.06
CA VAL A 102 13.68 -7.54 17.86
C VAL A 102 13.90 -6.93 16.46
N SER A 103 13.34 -7.56 15.42
CA SER A 103 13.49 -7.09 14.04
C SER A 103 12.71 -5.80 13.80
N VAL A 104 11.48 -5.72 14.32
CA VAL A 104 10.65 -4.51 14.21
C VAL A 104 11.33 -3.31 14.89
N LYS A 105 11.85 -3.50 16.11
CA LYS A 105 12.54 -2.43 16.83
C LYS A 105 13.79 -1.95 16.07
N ARG A 106 14.59 -2.87 15.53
CA ARG A 106 15.77 -2.49 14.71
C ARG A 106 15.39 -1.67 13.49
N MET A 107 14.29 -2.03 12.80
CA MET A 107 13.78 -1.27 11.67
C MET A 107 13.36 0.15 12.08
N LEU A 108 12.65 0.29 13.20
CA LEU A 108 12.21 1.59 13.72
C LEU A 108 13.39 2.46 14.19
N ASP A 109 14.29 1.88 15.00
CA ASP A 109 15.52 2.55 15.46
C ASP A 109 16.36 3.05 14.27
N PHE A 110 16.46 2.24 13.21
CA PHE A 110 17.18 2.59 11.98
C PHE A 110 16.51 3.75 11.22
N ALA A 111 15.18 3.71 11.06
CA ALA A 111 14.45 4.79 10.41
C ALA A 111 14.60 6.12 11.16
N GLU A 112 14.55 6.09 12.50
CA GLU A 112 14.77 7.26 13.35
C GLU A 112 16.18 7.85 13.19
N GLN A 113 17.22 7.00 13.17
CA GLN A 113 18.60 7.43 12.94
C GLN A 113 18.79 8.14 11.59
N LEU A 114 18.09 7.68 10.55
CA LEU A 114 18.13 8.29 9.23
C LEU A 114 17.28 9.57 9.12
N LYS A 115 16.59 9.99 10.20
CA LYS A 115 15.57 11.05 10.20
C LYS A 115 14.49 10.83 9.13
N ILE A 116 14.34 9.59 8.66
CA ILE A 116 13.20 9.17 7.87
C ILE A 116 12.07 9.08 8.88
N LYS A 117 11.09 9.98 8.81
CA LYS A 117 9.92 9.89 9.67
C LYS A 117 9.21 8.57 9.35
N ALA A 118 9.53 7.52 10.09
CA ALA A 118 8.69 6.34 10.23
C ALA A 118 7.46 6.77 11.03
N THR A 119 6.55 7.50 10.39
CA THR A 119 5.19 7.60 10.88
C THR A 119 4.61 6.19 10.83
N GLY A 120 3.81 5.80 11.82
CA GLY A 120 3.06 4.54 11.79
C GLY A 120 2.10 4.41 10.58
N GLU A 121 1.98 5.46 9.78
CA GLU A 121 1.42 5.46 8.43
C GLU A 121 2.52 5.09 7.41
N ALA A 122 2.32 4.04 6.61
CA ALA A 122 3.25 3.47 5.65
C ALA A 122 3.83 4.50 4.64
N ASN A 123 4.82 5.27 5.10
CA ASN A 123 5.51 6.30 4.35
C ASN A 123 7.01 6.07 4.48
N ILE A 124 7.57 5.33 3.51
CA ILE A 124 9.01 5.21 3.35
C ILE A 124 9.40 6.22 2.27
N ILE A 125 9.69 7.46 2.65
CA ILE A 125 10.36 8.37 1.72
C ILE A 125 11.85 8.05 1.82
N SER A 126 12.35 7.24 0.88
CA SER A 126 13.80 7.06 0.68
C SER A 126 14.35 8.28 -0.04
N PRO A 127 15.47 8.89 0.44
CA PRO A 127 16.25 9.79 -0.37
C PRO A 127 17.11 8.95 -1.33
N ALA A 128 16.50 8.53 -2.42
CA ALA A 128 17.19 8.07 -3.62
C ALA A 128 16.39 8.58 -4.83
#